data_AF-A0A7D5C2Y1-F1
#
_entry.id   AF-A0A7D5C2Y1-F1
#
_cell.length_a   1.000
_cell.length_b   1.000
_cell.length_c   1.000
_cell.angle_alpha   90.00
_cell.angle_beta   90.00
_cell.angle_gamma   90.00
#
_symmetry.space_group_name_H-M   'P 1'
#
loop_
_entity.id
_entity.type
_entity.pdbx_description
1 polymer ?
#
loop_
_entity_poly.entity_id
_entity_poly.type
_entity_poly.pdbx_seq_one_letter_code
_entity_poly.pdbx_strand_id
1 'polypeptide(L)'
;MRVLQGALLDVDGSTVRDAAPDGELLLAETGDWIVGALVVRDGHIEGVAVRRERRGEGIGSALVEAAVADENGTVTADFRAGVRQFWKELGFEVEQEGSRFWGVRHP
;
A
#
# COMPACT_ATOMS: atom_id res chain seq x y z
N MET A 1 -9.16 7.21 20.03
CA MET A 1 -8.29 6.06 20.36
C MET A 1 -8.92 4.80 19.78
N ARG A 2 -8.55 4.49 18.53
CA ARG A 2 -8.79 3.18 17.91
C ARG A 2 -7.40 2.61 17.71
N VAL A 3 -7.17 1.44 18.29
CA VAL A 3 -5.94 0.67 18.12
C VAL A 3 -6.30 -0.38 17.09
N LEU A 4 -5.74 -0.28 15.89
CA LEU A 4 -5.95 -1.27 14.83
C LEU A 4 -4.78 -2.25 14.83
N GLN A 5 -5.12 -3.54 14.81
CA GLN A 5 -4.16 -4.63 14.76
C GLN A 5 -3.59 -4.71 13.34
N GLY A 6 -2.35 -4.25 13.17
CA GLY A 6 -1.54 -4.68 12.04
C GLY A 6 -1.41 -6.20 12.10
N ALA A 7 -2.08 -6.90 11.18
CA ALA A 7 -1.76 -8.28 10.92
C ALA A 7 -0.28 -8.31 10.53
N LEU A 8 0.50 -9.11 11.25
CA LEU A 8 1.88 -9.42 10.90
C LEU A 8 1.82 -10.22 9.59
N LEU A 9 1.67 -9.53 8.46
CA LEU A 9 1.79 -10.12 7.14
C LEU A 9 3.28 -10.36 6.95
N ASP A 10 3.73 -11.54 7.36
CA ASP A 10 5.07 -12.02 7.05
C ASP A 10 5.11 -12.32 5.55
N VAL A 11 5.56 -11.34 4.78
CA VAL A 11 5.80 -11.50 3.36
C VAL A 11 7.26 -11.83 3.20
N ASP A 12 7.56 -13.11 2.96
CA ASP A 12 8.92 -13.64 2.76
C ASP A 12 9.98 -13.04 3.71
N GLY A 13 9.64 -12.88 5.00
CA GLY A 13 10.52 -12.36 6.05
C GLY A 13 10.45 -10.84 6.29
N SER A 14 9.40 -10.16 5.83
CA SER A 14 9.17 -8.73 6.11
C SER A 14 7.88 -8.47 6.90
N THR A 15 7.92 -7.54 7.85
CA THR A 15 6.80 -7.16 8.73
C THR A 15 6.30 -5.76 8.41
N VAL A 16 4.98 -5.56 8.31
CA VAL A 16 4.37 -4.23 8.14
C VAL A 16 4.02 -3.58 9.49
N ARG A 17 4.36 -2.30 9.69
CA ARG A 17 4.08 -1.51 10.90
C ARG A 17 3.55 -0.12 10.56
N ASP A 18 2.69 0.43 11.41
CA ASP A 18 2.32 1.86 11.39
C ASP A 18 3.40 2.70 12.08
N ALA A 19 3.76 3.82 11.46
CA ALA A 19 4.80 4.74 11.90
C ALA A 19 4.31 6.17 12.22
N ALA A 20 3.02 6.48 12.04
CA ALA A 20 2.48 7.83 12.27
C ALA A 20 1.24 7.82 13.20
N PRO A 21 1.04 8.83 14.06
CA PRO A 21 -0.07 8.87 15.02
C PRO A 21 -1.47 8.97 14.37
N ASP A 22 -1.54 9.37 13.10
CA ASP A 22 -2.78 9.54 12.34
C ASP A 22 -3.02 8.41 11.30
N GLY A 23 -2.25 7.31 11.35
CA GLY A 23 -2.42 6.17 10.43
C GLY A 23 -1.88 6.40 9.02
N GLU A 24 -1.07 7.44 8.83
CA GLU A 24 -0.69 7.89 7.49
C GLU A 24 0.48 7.12 6.84
N LEU A 25 1.23 6.31 7.60
CA LEU A 25 2.47 5.70 7.11
C LEU A 25 2.62 4.25 7.56
N LEU A 26 2.60 3.33 6.59
CA LEU A 26 2.95 1.92 6.77
C LEU A 26 4.38 1.66 6.32
N LEU A 27 5.15 0.91 7.10
CA LEU A 27 6.52 0.52 6.82
C LEU A 27 6.63 -1.00 6.74
N ALA A 28 7.30 -1.51 5.71
CA ALA A 28 7.71 -2.91 5.65
C ALA A 28 9.18 -3.04 6.07
N GLU A 29 9.44 -3.92 7.04
CA GLU A 29 10.75 -4.10 7.68
C GLU A 29 11.26 -5.53 7.50
N THR A 30 12.54 -5.71 7.20
CA THR A 30 13.23 -7.01 7.28
C THR A 30 14.41 -6.88 8.23
N GLY A 31 14.37 -7.60 9.35
CA GLY A 31 15.30 -7.37 10.46
C GLY A 31 15.25 -5.91 10.91
N ASP A 32 16.39 -5.23 10.92
CA ASP A 32 16.51 -3.81 11.30
C ASP A 32 16.35 -2.83 10.11
N TRP A 33 15.99 -3.31 8.92
CA TRP A 33 15.98 -2.50 7.70
C TRP A 33 14.57 -2.24 7.16
N ILE A 34 14.27 -0.98 6.85
CA ILE A 34 13.09 -0.60 6.07
C ILE A 34 13.30 -0.95 4.60
N VAL A 35 12.45 -1.81 4.07
CA VAL A 35 12.48 -2.32 2.69
C VAL A 35 11.31 -1.84 1.83
N GLY A 36 10.24 -1.35 2.45
CA GLY A 36 9.13 -0.70 1.77
C GLY A 36 8.38 0.28 2.67
N ALA A 37 7.63 1.18 2.05
CA ALA A 37 6.77 2.13 2.73
C ALA A 37 5.54 2.47 1.88
N LEU A 38 4.43 2.77 2.55
CA LEU A 38 3.20 3.27 1.93
C LEU A 38 2.66 4.44 2.75
N VAL A 39 2.26 5.50 2.06
CA VAL A 39 1.58 6.64 2.67
C VAL A 39 0.12 6.63 2.25
N VAL A 40 -0.79 6.74 3.21
CA VAL A 40 -2.23 6.84 3.02
C VAL A 40 -2.78 8.05 3.77
N ARG A 41 -3.73 8.78 3.18
CA ARG A 41 -4.40 9.92 3.80
C ARG A 41 -5.85 9.96 3.39
N ASP A 42 -6.76 9.93 4.36
CA ASP A 42 -8.21 10.00 4.12
C ASP A 42 -8.68 8.97 3.06
N GLY A 43 -8.17 7.73 3.10
CA GLY A 43 -8.46 6.69 2.11
C GLY A 43 -7.78 6.86 0.75
N HIS A 44 -6.86 7.82 0.58
CA HIS A 44 -6.05 7.98 -0.63
C HIS A 44 -4.61 7.55 -0.41
N ILE A 45 -4.13 6.58 -1.21
CA ILE A 45 -2.72 6.16 -1.21
C ILE A 45 -1.91 7.16 -2.02
N GLU A 46 -1.19 8.01 -1.31
CA GLU A 46 -0.27 9.03 -1.84
C GLU A 46 0.97 8.39 -2.51
N GLY A 47 1.36 7.21 -2.05
CA GLY A 47 2.44 6.47 -2.68
C GLY A 47 2.83 5.19 -1.98
N VAL A 48 3.34 4.25 -2.77
CA VAL A 48 3.97 3.01 -2.31
C VAL A 48 5.36 2.91 -2.92
N ALA A 49 6.36 2.59 -2.09
CA ALA A 49 7.74 2.46 -2.50
C ALA A 49 8.34 1.18 -1.92
N VAL A 50 9.03 0.41 -2.75
CA VAL A 50 9.77 -0.79 -2.36
C VAL A 50 11.18 -0.71 -2.94
N ARG A 51 12.19 -1.05 -2.12
CA ARG A 51 13.58 -1.15 -2.53
C ARG A 51 13.71 -2.03 -3.78
N ARG A 52 14.53 -1.60 -4.74
CA ARG A 52 14.58 -2.22 -6.07
C ARG A 52 14.93 -3.69 -6.01
N GLU A 53 15.84 -4.05 -5.11
CA GLU A 53 16.36 -5.39 -4.87
C GLU A 53 15.31 -6.35 -4.28
N ARG A 54 14.21 -5.81 -3.74
CA ARG A 54 13.14 -6.55 -3.06
C ARG A 54 11.80 -6.51 -3.81
N ARG A 55 11.81 -6.02 -5.06
CA ARG A 55 10.60 -5.98 -5.90
C ARG A 55 10.29 -7.38 -6.43
N GLY A 56 9.00 -7.65 -6.62
CA GLY A 56 8.53 -8.97 -7.04
C GLY A 56 8.32 -9.96 -5.89
N GLU A 57 8.65 -9.57 -4.65
CA GLU A 57 8.44 -10.37 -3.44
C GLU A 57 7.09 -10.10 -2.77
N GLY A 58 6.16 -9.39 -3.41
CA GLY A 58 4.83 -9.12 -2.83
C GLY A 58 4.77 -8.03 -1.75
N ILE A 59 5.89 -7.42 -1.34
CA ILE A 59 5.94 -6.38 -0.29
C ILE A 59 4.97 -5.21 -0.58
N GLY A 60 4.96 -4.71 -1.81
CA GLY A 60 4.07 -3.60 -2.20
C GLY A 60 2.60 -3.98 -2.10
N SER A 61 2.25 -5.21 -2.48
CA SER A 61 0.90 -5.75 -2.37
C SER A 61 0.47 -5.84 -0.91
N ALA A 62 1.34 -6.34 -0.04
CA ALA A 62 1.07 -6.46 1.38
C ALA A 62 0.83 -5.10 2.06
N LEU A 63 1.62 -4.08 1.69
CA LEU A 63 1.41 -2.72 2.18
C LEU A 63 0.04 -2.17 1.76
N VAL A 64 -0.37 -2.38 0.50
CA VAL A 64 -1.67 -1.90 0.00
C VAL A 64 -2.82 -2.66 0.64
N GLU A 65 -2.75 -3.99 0.75
CA GLU A 65 -3.80 -4.78 1.42
C GLU A 65 -3.93 -4.41 2.90
N ALA A 66 -2.82 -4.11 3.59
CA ALA A 66 -2.86 -3.62 4.96
C ALA A 66 -3.57 -2.26 5.06
N ALA A 67 -3.28 -1.33 4.16
CA ALA A 67 -3.97 -0.04 4.11
C ALA A 67 -5.47 -0.21 3.80
N VAL A 68 -5.83 -1.07 2.84
CA VAL A 68 -7.23 -1.33 2.49
C VAL A 68 -7.99 -2.00 3.64
N ALA A 69 -7.36 -2.91 4.38
CA ALA A 69 -7.99 -3.57 5.52
C ALA A 69 -8.24 -2.59 6.69
N ASP A 70 -7.39 -1.57 6.83
CA ASP A 70 -7.54 -0.53 7.86
C ASP A 70 -8.62 0.49 7.50
N GLU A 71 -8.72 0.81 6.21
CA GLU A 71 -9.74 1.70 5.66
C GLU A 71 -11.11 0.98 5.59
N ASN A 72 -12.02 1.28 6.50
CA ASN A 72 -13.43 0.84 6.47
C ASN A 72 -14.25 1.52 5.34
N GLY A 73 -13.65 1.78 4.18
CA GLY A 73 -14.21 2.63 3.14
C GLY A 73 -13.58 2.41 1.76
N THR A 74 -13.90 3.31 0.84
CA THR A 74 -13.32 3.28 -0.51
C THR A 74 -11.88 3.79 -0.45
N VAL A 75 -10.96 3.03 -1.04
CA VAL A 75 -9.55 3.41 -1.15
C VAL A 75 -9.25 3.85 -2.58
N THR A 76 -8.46 4.91 -2.72
CA THR A 76 -8.06 5.46 -4.02
C THR A 76 -6.54 5.58 -4.12
N ALA A 77 -6.00 5.68 -5.33
CA ALA A 77 -4.58 5.88 -5.55
C ALA A 77 -4.30 6.52 -6.91
N ASP A 78 -3.34 7.45 -6.96
CA ASP A 78 -2.78 7.97 -8.22
C ASP A 78 -1.45 7.28 -8.55
N PHE A 79 -1.25 6.92 -9.82
CA PHE A 79 -0.04 6.20 -10.21
C PHE A 79 0.39 6.41 -11.66
N ARG A 80 1.57 5.86 -11.98
CA ARG A 80 2.16 5.90 -13.33
C ARG A 80 1.72 4.69 -14.14
N ALA A 81 1.60 4.86 -15.46
CA ALA A 81 1.17 3.80 -16.40
C ALA A 81 1.87 2.43 -16.17
N GLY A 82 3.17 2.45 -15.86
CA GLY A 82 3.99 1.24 -15.71
C GLY A 82 3.62 0.34 -14.52
N VAL A 83 2.81 0.82 -13.57
CA VAL A 83 2.33 0.02 -12.43
C VAL A 83 0.84 -0.27 -12.51
N ARG A 84 0.19 -0.04 -13.66
CA ARG A 84 -1.24 -0.30 -13.86
C ARG A 84 -1.64 -1.73 -13.49
N GLN A 85 -0.84 -2.72 -13.88
CA GLN A 85 -1.17 -4.13 -13.63
C GLN A 85 -1.13 -4.45 -12.13
N PHE A 86 -0.18 -3.87 -11.39
CA PHE A 86 -0.09 -4.02 -9.93
C PHE A 86 -1.38 -3.59 -9.24
N TRP A 87 -1.93 -2.41 -9.58
CA TRP A 87 -3.18 -1.94 -8.99
C TRP A 87 -4.39 -2.80 -9.37
N LYS A 88 -4.46 -3.25 -10.63
CA LYS A 88 -5.53 -4.15 -11.08
C LYS A 88 -5.53 -5.49 -10.36
N GLU A 89 -4.36 -6.07 -10.13
CA GLU A 89 -4.21 -7.35 -9.43
C GLU A 89 -4.64 -7.25 -7.96
N LEU A 90 -4.55 -6.06 -7.37
CA LEU A 90 -5.05 -5.73 -6.03
C LEU A 90 -6.54 -5.35 -6.00
N GLY A 91 -7.27 -5.57 -7.11
CA GLY A 91 -8.71 -5.33 -7.18
C GLY A 91 -9.11 -3.87 -7.35
N PHE A 92 -8.18 -2.95 -7.67
CA PHE A 92 -8.55 -1.58 -8.03
C PHE A 92 -9.13 -1.53 -9.44
N GLU A 93 -10.26 -0.86 -9.58
CA GLU A 93 -10.76 -0.39 -10.85
C GLU A 93 -9.88 0.75 -11.34
N VAL A 94 -9.24 0.58 -12.50
CA VAL A 94 -8.26 1.53 -13.02
C VAL A 94 -8.81 2.32 -14.19
N GLU A 95 -8.79 3.64 -14.05
CA GLU A 95 -9.15 4.60 -15.08
C GLU A 95 -7.92 5.40 -15.54
N GLN A 96 -8.07 6.07 -16.68
CA GLN A 96 -7.02 6.87 -17.30
C GLN A 96 -7.61 8.07 -18.02
N GLU A 97 -7.03 9.25 -17.79
CA GLU A 97 -7.25 10.45 -18.58
C GLU A 97 -5.90 11.05 -19.01
N GLY A 98 -5.63 11.05 -20.31
CA GLY A 98 -4.34 11.46 -20.85
C GLY A 98 -3.19 10.61 -20.27
N SER A 99 -2.29 11.26 -19.53
CA SER A 99 -1.15 10.61 -18.86
C SER A 99 -1.41 10.25 -17.40
N ARG A 100 -2.58 10.60 -16.84
CA ARG A 100 -2.93 10.35 -15.44
C ARG A 100 -3.65 9.02 -15.33
N PHE A 101 -3.26 8.24 -14.32
CA PHE A 101 -3.92 7.00 -13.96
C PHE A 101 -4.30 7.07 -12.49
N TRP A 102 -5.52 6.64 -12.20
CA TRP A 102 -6.00 6.46 -10.85
C TRP A 102 -6.70 5.12 -10.71
N GLY A 103 -6.73 4.63 -9.48
CA GLY A 103 -7.41 3.42 -9.09
C GLY A 103 -8.42 3.72 -8.00
N VAL A 104 -9.55 3.01 -8.03
CA VAL A 104 -10.54 3.00 -6.95
C VAL A 104 -10.81 1.56 -6.53
N ARG A 105 -10.81 1.28 -5.23
CA ARG A 105 -11.24 0.01 -4.66
C ARG A 105 -12.32 0.27 -3.62
N HIS A 106 -13.49 -0.30 -3.86
CA HIS A 106 -14.58 -0.29 -2.90
C HIS A 106 -14.39 -1.42 -1.87
N PRO A 107 -14.99 -1.30 -0.66
CA PRO A 107 -14.89 -2.30 0.39
C PRO A 107 -15.49 -3.67 0.01
#